data_AF-A0A9K3JUJ7-F1
#
_entry.id   AF-A0A9K3JUJ7-F1
#
_cell.length_a   1.000
_cell.length_b   1.000
_cell.length_c   1.000
_cell.angle_alpha   90.00
_cell.angle_beta   90.00
_cell.angle_gamma   90.00
#
_symmetry.space_group_name_H-M   'P 1'
#
loop_
_entity.id
_entity.type
_entity.pdbx_description
1 polymer ?
#
loop_
_entity_poly.entity_id
_entity_poly.type
_entity_poly.pdbx_seq_one_letter_code
_entity_poly.pdbx_strand_id
1 'polypeptide(L)' 'MISSASNTTVTSIVVSDAMEPDFPVIYVNKVFESVTSYRADEVLGRNWLQI' A
#
# COMPACT_ATOMS: atom_id res chain seq x y z
N MET A 1 -11.63 -26.29 -24.25
CA MET A 1 -12.04 -25.36 -23.19
C MET A 1 -10.79 -24.63 -22.74
N ILE A 2 -10.52 -23.44 -23.31
CA ILE A 2 -9.44 -22.61 -22.77
C ILE A 2 -9.97 -21.97 -21.49
N SER A 3 -9.48 -22.43 -20.34
CA SER A 3 -9.76 -21.78 -19.07
C SER A 3 -9.07 -20.43 -19.11
N SER A 4 -9.82 -19.37 -19.43
CA SER A 4 -9.35 -18.00 -19.25
C SER A 4 -9.24 -17.75 -17.75
N ALA A 5 -8.10 -18.14 -17.17
CA ALA A 5 -7.76 -17.74 -15.83
C ALA A 5 -7.59 -16.22 -15.87
N SER A 6 -8.60 -15.50 -15.39
CA SER A 6 -8.48 -14.09 -15.04
C SER A 6 -7.46 -14.01 -13.90
N ASN A 7 -6.19 -13.87 -14.26
CA ASN A 7 -5.08 -13.77 -13.32
C ASN A 7 -5.21 -12.41 -12.61
N THR A 8 -6.12 -12.36 -11.65
CA THR A 8 -6.38 -11.19 -10.80
C THR A 8 -5.26 -11.14 -9.78
N THR A 9 -4.13 -10.59 -10.21
CA THR A 9 -2.99 -10.36 -9.32
C THR A 9 -3.45 -9.36 -8.25
N VAL A 10 -3.52 -9.83 -7.01
CA VAL A 10 -3.78 -8.98 -5.84
C VAL A 10 -2.48 -8.26 -5.48
N THR A 11 -2.39 -6.98 -5.83
CA THR A 11 -1.19 -6.15 -5.62
C THR A 11 -1.37 -5.23 -4.42
N SER A 12 -0.32 -5.07 -3.63
CA SER A 12 -0.26 -4.06 -2.55
C SER A 12 -0.13 -2.66 -3.15
N ILE A 13 -0.89 -1.70 -2.61
CA ILE A 13 -0.88 -0.31 -3.07
C ILE A 13 -0.64 0.59 -1.86
N VAL A 14 0.29 1.54 -2.03
CA VAL A 14 0.65 2.58 -1.06
C VAL A 14 0.68 3.91 -1.81
N VAL A 15 0.09 4.95 -1.23
CA VAL A 15 0.05 6.30 -1.80
C VAL A 15 0.56 7.27 -0.75
N SER A 16 1.48 8.15 -1.16
CA SER A 16 2.04 9.22 -0.33
C SER A 16 1.70 10.59 -0.90
N ASP A 17 1.58 11.60 -0.05
CA ASP A 17 1.42 12.99 -0.48
C ASP A 17 2.77 13.58 -0.88
N ALA A 18 2.92 13.95 -2.15
CA ALA A 18 4.16 14.54 -2.66
C ALA A 18 4.29 16.05 -2.43
N MET A 19 3.25 16.70 -1.92
CA MET A 19 3.24 18.13 -1.63
C MET A 19 3.70 18.45 -0.21
N GLU A 20 3.59 17.49 0.71
CA GLU A 20 4.09 17.66 2.08
C GLU A 20 5.59 17.30 2.18
N PRO A 21 6.35 18.06 2.99
CA PRO A 21 7.68 17.63 3.39
C PRO A 21 7.57 16.26 4.07
N ASP A 22 8.54 15.40 3.83
CA ASP A 22 8.56 14.03 4.32
C ASP A 22 7.48 13.11 3.71
N PHE A 23 6.91 13.39 2.54
CA PHE A 23 6.14 12.43 1.74
C PHE A 23 5.24 11.44 2.53
N PRO A 24 4.35 11.94 3.43
CA PRO A 24 3.63 11.09 4.36
C PRO A 24 2.73 10.11 3.60
N VAL A 25 2.64 8.87 4.08
CA VAL A 25 1.70 7.90 3.51
C VAL A 25 0.26 8.35 3.84
N ILE A 26 -0.56 8.56 2.82
CA ILE A 26 -1.96 9.01 2.96
C ILE A 26 -2.97 7.90 2.69
N TYR A 27 -2.53 6.80 2.07
CA TYR A 27 -3.41 5.65 1.82
C TYR A 27 -2.63 4.35 1.62
N VAL A 28 -3.19 3.25 2.15
CA VAL A 28 -2.79 1.88 1.87
C VAL A 28 -4.02 1.01 1.64
N ASN A 29 -3.92 -0.04 0.82
CA ASN A 29 -5.01 -0.99 0.61
C ASN A 29 -4.96 -2.18 1.60
N LYS A 30 -6.07 -2.91 1.75
CA LYS A 30 -6.12 -4.10 2.63
C LYS A 30 -5.12 -5.20 2.25
N VAL A 31 -4.70 -5.26 0.99
CA VAL A 31 -3.67 -6.21 0.53
C VAL A 31 -2.33 -5.87 1.16
N PHE A 32 -1.97 -4.59 1.26
CA PHE A 32 -0.79 -4.14 2.00
C PHE A 32 -0.83 -4.61 3.45
N GLU A 33 -1.96 -4.42 4.14
CA GLU A 33 -2.11 -4.84 5.54
C GLU A 33 -1.95 -6.37 5.68
N SER A 34 -2.54 -7.12 4.75
CA SER A 34 -2.49 -8.59 4.75
C SER A 34 -1.08 -9.14 4.47
N VAL A 35 -0.31 -8.47 3.62
CA VAL A 35 1.04 -8.92 3.22
C VAL A 35 2.11 -8.49 4.21
N THR A 36 1.96 -7.31 4.81
CA THR A 36 3.00 -6.72 5.69
C THR A 36 2.73 -6.92 7.18
N SER A 37 1.49 -7.29 7.55
CA SER A 37 1.00 -7.34 8.93
C SER A 37 0.99 -5.97 9.65
N TYR A 38 1.23 -4.87 8.94
CA TYR A 38 1.00 -3.52 9.47
C TYR A 38 -0.44 -3.08 9.20
N ARG A 39 -1.04 -2.40 10.17
CA ARG A 39 -2.33 -1.76 9.94
C ARG A 39 -2.17 -0.41 9.27
N ALA A 40 -3.19 0.01 8.53
CA ALA A 40 -3.21 1.34 7.94
C ALA A 40 -2.93 2.44 8.98
N ASP A 41 -3.51 2.36 10.18
CA ASP A 41 -3.31 3.32 11.27
C ASP A 41 -1.86 3.43 11.77
N GLU A 42 -1.03 2.40 11.57
CA GLU A 42 0.38 2.43 11.97
C GLU A 42 1.26 3.12 10.92
N VAL A 43 0.84 3.09 9.66
CA VAL A 43 1.60 3.56 8.49
C VAL A 43 1.18 4.96 8.06
N LEU A 44 -0.11 5.29 8.18
CA LEU A 44 -0.65 6.58 7.77
C LEU A 44 0.01 7.74 8.52
N GLY A 45 0.34 8.80 7.79
CA GLY A 45 0.99 10.00 8.33
C GLY A 45 2.46 9.83 8.70
N ARG A 46 3.08 8.67 8.43
CA ARG A 46 4.52 8.45 8.63
C ARG A 46 5.28 8.49 7.32
N ASN A 47 6.52 8.99 7.39
CA ASN A 47 7.52 8.78 6.36
C ASN A 47 8.39 7.57 6.72
N TRP A 48 8.51 6.60 5.81
CA TRP A 48 9.39 5.44 5.98
C TRP A 48 10.64 5.51 5.08
N LEU A 49 10.80 6.60 4.34
CA LEU A 49 11.96 6.85 3.46
C LEU A 49 13.14 7.48 4.22
N GLN A 50 12.97 7.84 5.50
CA GLN A 50 13.98 8.50 6.33
C GLN A 50 14.68 7.56 7.33
N ILE A 51 14.67 6.24 7.09
CA ILE A 51 15.52 5.27 7.79
C ILE A 51 16.88 5.12 7.11
#